data_AF-A0A963YXL2-F1
#
_entry.id   AF-A0A963YXL2-F1
#
_cell.length_a   1.000
_cell.length_b   1.000
_cell.length_c   1.000
_cell.angle_alpha   90.00
_cell.angle_beta   90.00
_cell.angle_gamma   90.00
#
_symmetry.space_group_name_H-M   'P 1'
#
loop_
_entity.id
_entity.type
_entity.pdbx_description
1 polymer ?
#
loop_
_entity_poly.entity_id
_entity_poly.type
_entity_poly.pdbx_seq_one_letter_code
_entity_poly.pdbx_strand_id
1 'polypeptide(L)'
;MGASFCGGTRILTTRGRVRVEKLRLTDQVLTLQHGILPIRWIGQRVYGRHFARLSPNSIPVKIQAHAIDDGVPSRDLFLSPLHNLFIDGILVPAETLLNGSTITRCEEMDPIAYYNIEMPVHAVVLAEDMPAESYIDRGDRAMFMNSTSSGVRDEMPSQGWKTCAPILQSGPLVDRIRARIALRAGITEPEIMERPQGGPLSGKVEWVDRAVLSGWAWLPDHPDVPVVLEVMDKGTIVAVTVADQFRSDLRRAGIGNGHHAFHVELPRPLDPREPHELTVRRAADGKTLNGCPFSFSAIAPSSALTDLDLAAMIEEADLPETLRVLEWLERQAVKLHARMVAIDPANSTTAPETVITRNRPGPRPRPVPRLSGSKLARM
;
A
#
# COMPACT_ATOMS: atom_id res chain seq x y z
N MET A 1 -20.68 12.07 -0.02
CA MET A 1 -20.68 11.21 -1.22
C MET A 1 -19.82 9.99 -0.88
N GLY A 2 -20.26 8.79 -1.24
CA GLY A 2 -19.56 7.54 -0.86
C GLY A 2 -18.34 7.23 -1.74
N ALA A 3 -17.47 6.35 -1.26
CA ALA A 3 -16.37 5.75 -2.02
C ALA A 3 -16.91 4.95 -3.20
N SER A 4 -16.48 5.18 -4.45
CA SER A 4 -16.99 4.47 -5.63
C SER A 4 -15.96 4.37 -6.77
N PHE A 5 -15.99 3.28 -7.53
CA PHE A 5 -15.21 3.11 -8.76
C PHE A 5 -15.94 3.74 -9.94
N CYS A 6 -15.25 4.36 -10.89
CA CYS A 6 -15.90 4.77 -12.14
C CYS A 6 -16.13 3.58 -13.07
N GLY A 7 -17.12 3.67 -13.94
CA GLY A 7 -17.39 2.68 -15.00
C GLY A 7 -16.15 2.42 -15.87
N GLY A 8 -15.99 1.18 -16.30
CA GLY A 8 -14.83 0.72 -17.06
C GLY A 8 -13.66 0.21 -16.21
N THR A 9 -13.61 0.57 -14.91
CA THR A 9 -12.62 0.06 -13.95
C THR A 9 -12.68 -1.46 -13.89
N ARG A 10 -11.55 -2.15 -14.06
CA ARG A 10 -11.47 -3.61 -13.97
C ARG A 10 -11.05 -4.07 -12.59
N ILE A 11 -11.80 -5.01 -12.04
CA ILE A 11 -11.54 -5.63 -10.73
C ILE A 11 -10.97 -7.03 -10.95
N LEU A 12 -9.95 -7.41 -10.18
CA LEU A 12 -9.37 -8.75 -10.26
C LEU A 12 -10.31 -9.78 -9.61
N THR A 13 -10.74 -10.74 -10.43
CA THR A 13 -11.60 -11.85 -10.04
C THR A 13 -10.96 -13.18 -10.41
N THR A 14 -11.55 -14.29 -9.97
CA THR A 14 -11.14 -15.64 -10.41
C THR A 14 -11.35 -15.88 -11.91
N ARG A 15 -12.11 -15.02 -12.60
CA ARG A 15 -12.28 -15.01 -14.06
C ARG A 15 -11.32 -14.05 -14.78
N GLY A 16 -10.34 -13.51 -14.06
CA GLY A 16 -9.46 -12.44 -14.53
C GLY A 16 -9.99 -11.04 -14.20
N ARG A 17 -9.50 -10.04 -14.94
CA ARG A 17 -9.84 -8.62 -14.72
C ARG A 17 -11.19 -8.28 -15.39
N VAL A 18 -12.25 -8.15 -14.59
CA VAL A 18 -13.63 -7.91 -15.07
C VAL A 18 -14.03 -6.46 -14.82
N ARG A 19 -14.60 -5.79 -15.82
CA ARG A 19 -15.10 -4.41 -15.67
C ARG A 19 -16.19 -4.35 -14.61
N VAL A 20 -16.18 -3.31 -13.78
CA VAL A 20 -17.07 -3.16 -12.62
C VAL A 20 -18.55 -3.21 -13.01
N GLU A 21 -18.92 -2.65 -14.17
CA GLU A 21 -20.29 -2.69 -14.70
C GLU A 21 -20.72 -4.06 -15.26
N LYS A 22 -19.80 -5.02 -15.35
CA LYS A 22 -20.04 -6.40 -15.81
C LYS A 22 -19.92 -7.44 -14.69
N LEU A 23 -19.59 -7.01 -13.46
CA LEU A 23 -19.55 -7.89 -12.31
C LEU A 23 -20.96 -8.41 -11.98
N ARG A 24 -21.00 -9.63 -11.45
CA ARG A 24 -22.21 -10.34 -11.03
C ARG A 24 -22.07 -10.76 -9.57
N LEU A 25 -23.16 -10.95 -8.86
CA LEU A 25 -23.13 -11.46 -7.47
C LEU A 25 -22.49 -12.85 -7.35
N THR A 26 -22.45 -13.61 -8.44
CA THR A 26 -21.76 -14.91 -8.50
C THR A 26 -20.25 -14.78 -8.67
N ASP A 27 -19.71 -13.58 -8.92
CA ASP A 27 -18.28 -13.38 -9.09
C ASP A 27 -17.54 -13.45 -7.75
N GLN A 28 -16.32 -13.97 -7.83
CA GLN A 28 -15.40 -14.12 -6.72
C GLN A 28 -14.22 -13.18 -6.93
N VAL A 29 -14.05 -12.23 -6.02
CA VAL A 29 -13.04 -11.16 -6.08
C VAL A 29 -11.83 -11.57 -5.24
N LEU A 30 -10.64 -11.34 -5.78
CA LEU A 30 -9.40 -11.53 -5.04
C LEU A 30 -9.21 -10.34 -4.09
N THR A 31 -8.97 -10.63 -2.82
CA THR A 31 -8.79 -9.64 -1.76
C THR A 31 -7.46 -9.84 -1.05
N LEU A 32 -6.85 -8.74 -0.61
CA LEU A 32 -5.50 -8.77 -0.05
C LEU A 32 -5.46 -9.45 1.32
N GLN A 33 -6.44 -9.19 2.19
CA GLN A 33 -6.43 -9.72 3.56
C GLN A 33 -7.20 -11.04 3.73
N HIS A 34 -8.11 -11.37 2.82
CA HIS A 34 -9.12 -12.42 3.05
C HIS A 34 -9.18 -13.47 1.93
N GLY A 35 -8.18 -13.49 1.03
CA GLY A 35 -8.16 -14.40 -0.10
C GLY A 35 -9.32 -14.11 -1.05
N ILE A 36 -10.06 -15.13 -1.46
CA ILE A 36 -11.16 -14.99 -2.43
C ILE A 36 -12.48 -14.79 -1.69
N LEU A 37 -13.19 -13.69 -1.95
CA LEU A 37 -14.48 -13.38 -1.36
C LEU A 37 -15.58 -13.22 -2.43
N PRO A 38 -16.84 -13.61 -2.14
CA PRO A 38 -17.97 -13.37 -3.04
C PRO A 38 -18.45 -11.92 -2.96
N ILE A 39 -19.05 -11.42 -4.05
CA ILE A 39 -19.73 -10.11 -4.04
C ILE A 39 -21.11 -10.24 -3.38
N ARG A 40 -21.39 -9.41 -2.37
CA ARG A 40 -22.73 -9.36 -1.73
C ARG A 40 -23.66 -8.38 -2.41
N TRP A 41 -23.13 -7.26 -2.88
CA TRP A 41 -23.94 -6.24 -3.53
C TRP A 41 -23.09 -5.39 -4.47
N ILE A 42 -23.73 -4.90 -5.53
CA ILE A 42 -23.13 -3.95 -6.46
C ILE A 42 -24.03 -2.72 -6.50
N GLY A 43 -23.54 -1.59 -6.04
CA GLY A 43 -24.24 -0.30 -6.12
C GLY A 43 -23.94 0.41 -7.42
N GLN A 44 -24.92 1.11 -7.99
CA GLN A 44 -24.72 1.94 -9.19
C GLN A 44 -25.36 3.32 -9.08
N ARG A 45 -24.64 4.32 -9.59
CA ARG A 45 -25.06 5.72 -9.73
C ARG A 45 -24.56 6.30 -11.04
N VAL A 46 -25.35 7.19 -11.64
CA VAL A 46 -24.95 7.92 -12.85
C VAL A 46 -25.30 9.39 -12.67
N TYR A 47 -24.34 10.27 -12.91
CA TYR A 47 -24.50 11.72 -12.89
C TYR A 47 -24.20 12.29 -14.29
N GLY A 48 -25.00 13.25 -14.73
CA GLY A 48 -24.62 14.08 -15.88
C GLY A 48 -23.60 15.15 -15.45
N ARG A 49 -22.71 15.56 -16.37
CA ARG A 49 -21.66 16.56 -16.10
C ARG A 49 -22.18 17.86 -15.48
N HIS A 50 -23.35 18.34 -15.90
CA HIS A 50 -23.94 19.57 -15.36
C HIS A 50 -24.22 19.48 -13.84
N PHE A 51 -24.69 18.33 -13.36
CA PHE A 51 -24.92 18.09 -11.93
C PHE A 51 -23.60 17.95 -11.16
N ALA A 52 -22.60 17.29 -11.74
CA ALA A 52 -21.29 17.13 -11.11
C ALA A 52 -20.55 18.45 -10.91
N ARG A 53 -20.71 19.44 -11.80
CA ARG A 53 -20.15 20.79 -11.63
C ARG A 53 -20.75 21.56 -10.45
N LEU A 54 -22.01 21.30 -10.10
CA LEU A 54 -22.67 21.90 -8.93
C LEU A 54 -22.26 21.24 -7.61
N SER A 55 -21.48 20.16 -7.66
CA SER A 55 -21.01 19.42 -6.50
C SER A 55 -19.60 18.89 -6.77
N PRO A 56 -18.55 19.70 -6.54
CA PRO A 56 -17.16 19.35 -6.85
C PRO A 56 -16.71 17.99 -6.29
N ASN A 57 -17.30 17.56 -5.18
CA ASN A 57 -17.08 16.24 -4.56
C ASN A 57 -17.61 15.06 -5.39
N SER A 58 -18.22 15.32 -6.56
CA SER A 58 -18.71 14.32 -7.52
C SER A 58 -17.79 14.16 -8.73
N ILE A 59 -16.82 15.05 -8.91
CA ILE A 59 -15.87 14.99 -10.01
C ILE A 59 -14.85 13.89 -9.71
N PRO A 60 -14.65 12.91 -10.60
CA PRO A 60 -13.70 11.82 -10.37
C PRO A 60 -12.27 12.31 -10.18
N VAL A 61 -11.52 11.61 -9.34
CA VAL A 61 -10.06 11.66 -9.30
C VAL A 61 -9.53 10.65 -10.31
N LYS A 62 -8.73 11.12 -11.26
CA LYS A 62 -7.91 10.31 -12.16
C LYS A 62 -6.57 10.04 -11.48
N ILE A 63 -6.22 8.77 -11.36
CA ILE A 63 -4.89 8.30 -10.99
C ILE A 63 -4.30 7.70 -12.26
N GLN A 64 -3.29 8.37 -12.82
CA GLN A 64 -2.63 7.91 -14.04
C GLN A 64 -1.97 6.54 -13.83
N ALA A 65 -1.89 5.74 -14.88
CA ALA A 65 -1.11 4.50 -14.88
C ALA A 65 0.31 4.75 -14.32
N HIS A 66 0.80 3.84 -13.48
CA HIS A 66 2.12 3.87 -12.83
C HIS A 66 2.34 5.03 -11.82
N ALA A 67 1.31 5.80 -11.48
CA ALA A 67 1.44 6.98 -10.62
C ALA A 67 1.78 6.65 -9.16
N ILE A 68 1.33 5.50 -8.65
CA ILE A 68 1.55 5.09 -7.26
C ILE A 68 2.83 4.28 -7.15
N ASP A 69 2.98 3.27 -8.01
CA ASP A 69 4.15 2.39 -8.11
C ASP A 69 4.31 1.88 -9.55
N ASP A 70 5.38 1.16 -9.84
CA ASP A 70 5.63 0.61 -11.17
C ASP A 70 4.59 -0.44 -11.54
N GLY A 71 3.68 -0.05 -12.44
CA GLY A 71 2.56 -0.91 -12.85
C GLY A 71 1.33 -0.72 -11.97
N VAL A 72 1.32 0.30 -11.11
CA VAL A 72 0.26 0.55 -10.13
C VAL A 72 -0.22 2.02 -10.19
N PRO A 73 -1.47 2.27 -10.61
CA PRO A 73 -2.35 1.31 -11.28
C PRO A 73 -1.76 0.90 -12.65
N SER A 74 -2.16 -0.26 -13.18
CA SER A 74 -1.67 -0.77 -14.48
C SER A 74 -2.29 -0.04 -15.67
N ARG A 75 -3.34 0.75 -15.43
CA ARG A 75 -4.01 1.67 -16.35
C ARG A 75 -4.53 2.87 -15.57
N ASP A 76 -4.89 3.93 -16.28
CA ASP A 76 -5.59 5.06 -15.67
C ASP A 76 -6.83 4.58 -14.89
N LEU A 77 -6.87 4.89 -13.61
CA LEU A 77 -7.92 4.53 -12.67
C LEU A 77 -8.71 5.78 -12.27
N PHE A 78 -10.03 5.68 -12.28
CA PHE A 78 -10.91 6.81 -11.97
C PHE A 78 -11.80 6.46 -10.79
N LEU A 79 -11.74 7.26 -9.73
CA LEU A 79 -12.43 7.02 -8.45
C LEU A 79 -13.20 8.25 -7.99
N SER A 80 -14.20 8.06 -7.13
CA SER A 80 -14.76 9.21 -6.40
C SER A 80 -13.71 9.78 -5.44
N PRO A 81 -13.77 11.08 -5.09
CA PRO A 81 -12.75 11.75 -4.26
C PRO A 81 -12.44 11.05 -2.93
N LEU A 82 -13.47 10.50 -2.28
CA LEU A 82 -13.37 9.85 -0.96
C LEU A 82 -13.15 8.34 -1.02
N HIS A 83 -12.88 7.78 -2.21
CA HIS A 83 -12.55 6.36 -2.32
C HIS A 83 -11.15 6.11 -1.76
N ASN A 84 -11.03 5.24 -0.76
CA ASN A 84 -9.74 4.95 -0.17
C ASN A 84 -8.94 3.92 -0.98
N LEU A 85 -7.68 4.27 -1.23
CA LEU A 85 -6.63 3.40 -1.72
C LEU A 85 -5.88 2.79 -0.53
N PHE A 86 -5.47 1.53 -0.65
CA PHE A 86 -4.66 0.87 0.38
C PHE A 86 -3.17 0.97 0.03
N ILE A 87 -2.42 1.77 0.78
CA ILE A 87 -1.01 2.07 0.55
C ILE A 87 -0.28 1.98 1.89
N ASP A 88 0.85 1.27 1.94
CA ASP A 88 1.70 1.14 3.14
C ASP A 88 0.94 0.74 4.42
N GLY A 89 -0.08 -0.11 4.30
CA GLY A 89 -0.86 -0.62 5.44
C GLY A 89 -2.02 0.29 5.91
N ILE A 90 -2.24 1.44 5.26
CA ILE A 90 -3.31 2.38 5.60
C ILE A 90 -4.24 2.63 4.41
N LEU A 91 -5.45 3.11 4.70
CA LEU A 91 -6.44 3.57 3.74
C LEU A 91 -6.32 5.10 3.58
N VAL A 92 -6.11 5.55 2.35
CA VAL A 92 -5.89 6.96 2.02
C VAL A 92 -6.89 7.40 0.94
N PRO A 93 -7.73 8.42 1.17
CA PRO A 93 -8.71 8.86 0.17
C PRO A 93 -8.02 9.40 -1.09
N ALA A 94 -8.53 9.07 -2.27
CA ALA A 94 -7.95 9.46 -3.55
C ALA A 94 -7.70 10.98 -3.67
N GLU A 95 -8.58 11.83 -3.14
CA GLU A 95 -8.42 13.28 -3.21
C GLU A 95 -7.22 13.82 -2.43
N THR A 96 -6.80 13.12 -1.38
CA THR A 96 -5.63 13.52 -0.57
C THR A 96 -4.31 13.36 -1.34
N LEU A 97 -4.34 12.57 -2.43
CA LEU A 97 -3.19 12.29 -3.29
C LEU A 97 -3.15 13.18 -4.54
N LEU A 98 -4.10 14.11 -4.70
CA LEU A 98 -4.09 15.06 -5.82
C LEU A 98 -2.76 15.84 -5.83
N ASN A 99 -2.07 15.80 -6.97
CA ASN A 99 -0.77 16.45 -7.15
C ASN A 99 -0.73 17.37 -8.38
N GLY A 100 -1.79 17.41 -9.19
CA GLY A 100 -1.89 18.30 -10.34
C GLY A 100 -1.15 17.82 -11.60
N SER A 101 -0.44 16.70 -11.54
CA SER A 101 0.25 16.08 -12.70
C SER A 101 -0.30 14.68 -12.96
N THR A 102 0.18 13.67 -12.24
CA THR A 102 -0.20 12.26 -12.45
C THR A 102 -1.48 11.87 -11.70
N ILE A 103 -1.89 12.65 -10.70
CA ILE A 103 -3.15 12.47 -9.98
C ILE A 103 -3.93 13.79 -10.00
N THR A 104 -5.03 13.81 -10.74
CA THR A 104 -5.78 15.03 -11.11
C THR A 104 -7.29 14.81 -11.03
N ARG A 105 -8.07 15.90 -11.05
CA ARG A 105 -9.53 15.81 -11.22
C ARG A 105 -9.87 15.63 -12.70
N CYS A 106 -10.82 14.75 -13.00
CA CYS A 106 -11.29 14.51 -14.36
C CYS A 106 -12.61 15.28 -14.62
N GLU A 107 -12.50 16.54 -15.03
CA GLU A 107 -13.66 17.41 -15.26
C GLU A 107 -14.43 17.10 -16.56
N GLU A 108 -13.80 16.36 -17.47
CA GLU A 108 -14.32 16.07 -18.80
C GLU A 108 -15.18 14.80 -18.86
N MET A 109 -15.25 14.00 -17.79
CA MET A 109 -16.04 12.76 -17.81
C MET A 109 -17.54 13.06 -17.89
N ASP A 110 -18.22 12.47 -18.87
CA ASP A 110 -19.68 12.58 -19.05
C ASP A 110 -20.24 11.40 -19.86
N PRO A 111 -21.25 10.68 -19.36
CA PRO A 111 -21.77 10.72 -18.00
C PRO A 111 -20.77 10.11 -17.01
N ILE A 112 -20.85 10.52 -15.73
CA ILE A 112 -20.04 9.94 -14.66
C ILE A 112 -20.83 8.78 -14.04
N ALA A 113 -20.42 7.55 -14.34
CA ALA A 113 -21.01 6.35 -13.75
C ALA A 113 -20.14 5.83 -12.61
N TYR A 114 -20.71 5.74 -11.41
CA TYR A 114 -20.06 5.23 -10.20
C TYR A 114 -20.64 3.89 -9.77
N TYR A 115 -19.75 3.00 -9.35
CA TYR A 115 -20.06 1.65 -8.91
C TYR A 115 -19.43 1.33 -7.55
N ASN A 116 -20.14 0.54 -6.77
CA ASN A 116 -19.74 0.10 -5.44
C ASN A 116 -19.76 -1.42 -5.39
N ILE A 117 -18.81 -2.04 -4.70
CA ILE A 117 -18.77 -3.50 -4.54
C ILE A 117 -18.74 -3.77 -3.04
N GLU A 118 -19.83 -4.31 -2.50
CA GLU A 118 -19.93 -4.73 -1.11
C GLU A 118 -19.55 -6.20 -1.00
N MET A 119 -18.77 -6.51 0.02
CA MET A 119 -18.23 -7.83 0.30
C MET A 119 -18.70 -8.30 1.69
N PRO A 120 -18.49 -9.57 2.07
CA PRO A 120 -18.89 -10.05 3.39
C PRO A 120 -18.28 -9.32 4.59
N VAL A 121 -17.09 -8.77 4.38
CA VAL A 121 -16.34 -7.91 5.28
C VAL A 121 -15.78 -6.77 4.44
N HIS A 122 -15.51 -5.62 5.06
CA HIS A 122 -14.73 -4.59 4.38
C HIS A 122 -13.35 -5.18 4.06
N ALA A 123 -12.94 -5.10 2.79
CA ALA A 123 -11.74 -5.75 2.29
C ALA A 123 -11.03 -4.85 1.28
N VAL A 124 -9.76 -5.14 1.03
CA VAL A 124 -9.01 -4.51 -0.07
C VAL A 124 -9.13 -5.38 -1.31
N VAL A 125 -9.63 -4.80 -2.40
CA VAL A 125 -9.75 -5.40 -3.74
C VAL A 125 -8.70 -4.82 -4.68
N LEU A 126 -8.39 -5.51 -5.77
CA LEU A 126 -7.44 -5.02 -6.78
C LEU A 126 -8.20 -4.43 -7.98
N ALA A 127 -8.15 -3.11 -8.13
CA ALA A 127 -8.80 -2.34 -9.18
C ALA A 127 -7.74 -1.76 -10.13
N GLU A 128 -7.67 -2.22 -11.38
CA GLU A 128 -6.56 -1.94 -12.30
C GLU A 128 -5.19 -2.20 -11.61
N ASP A 129 -5.11 -3.29 -10.85
CA ASP A 129 -3.94 -3.68 -10.04
C ASP A 129 -3.60 -2.74 -8.87
N MET A 130 -4.39 -1.70 -8.64
CA MET A 130 -4.32 -0.87 -7.45
C MET A 130 -5.13 -1.46 -6.29
N PRO A 131 -4.52 -1.69 -5.12
CA PRO A 131 -5.25 -2.02 -3.90
C PRO A 131 -6.19 -0.87 -3.49
N ALA A 132 -7.50 -1.12 -3.47
CA ALA A 132 -8.54 -0.15 -3.12
C ALA A 132 -9.57 -0.79 -2.19
N GLU A 133 -10.27 0.01 -1.39
CA GLU A 133 -11.29 -0.52 -0.49
C GLU A 133 -12.52 -1.07 -1.24
N SER A 134 -13.15 -2.09 -0.67
CA SER A 134 -14.54 -2.45 -1.00
C SER A 134 -15.50 -1.48 -0.33
N TYR A 135 -16.74 -1.42 -0.80
CA TYR A 135 -17.77 -0.63 -0.13
C TYR A 135 -18.08 -1.16 1.28
N ILE A 136 -18.19 -0.22 2.21
CA ILE A 136 -18.89 -0.39 3.49
C ILE A 136 -20.05 0.58 3.50
N ASP A 137 -21.25 0.07 3.77
CA ASP A 137 -22.40 0.95 3.97
C ASP A 137 -22.09 1.87 5.17
N ARG A 138 -22.34 3.16 5.10
CA ARG A 138 -22.24 4.04 6.29
C ARG A 138 -23.55 4.76 6.55
N GLY A 139 -24.65 4.18 6.07
CA GLY A 139 -25.96 4.80 6.00
C GLY A 139 -26.22 5.52 4.66
N ASP A 140 -25.34 5.36 3.67
CA ASP A 140 -25.43 5.99 2.35
C ASP A 140 -25.98 5.06 1.26
N ARG A 141 -26.29 3.79 1.59
CA ARG A 141 -26.89 2.82 0.65
C ARG A 141 -28.19 3.29 0.01
N ALA A 142 -29.01 4.03 0.76
CA ALA A 142 -30.27 4.58 0.28
C ALA A 142 -30.10 5.54 -0.91
N MET A 143 -28.90 6.07 -1.10
CA MET A 143 -28.64 7.06 -2.12
C MET A 143 -28.33 6.45 -3.51
N PHE A 144 -28.25 5.12 -3.64
CA PHE A 144 -27.97 4.39 -4.89
C PHE A 144 -29.24 4.04 -5.68
N MET A 145 -29.17 4.01 -7.02
CA MET A 145 -30.34 3.81 -7.90
C MET A 145 -31.01 2.45 -7.70
N ASN A 146 -30.23 1.45 -7.26
CA ASN A 146 -30.66 0.07 -7.06
C ASN A 146 -30.72 -0.33 -5.58
N SER A 147 -30.90 0.65 -4.69
CA SER A 147 -30.99 0.43 -3.24
C SER A 147 -32.16 -0.46 -2.82
N THR A 148 -33.17 -0.62 -3.69
CA THR A 148 -34.41 -1.39 -3.44
C THR A 148 -34.55 -2.67 -4.27
N SER A 149 -33.65 -2.97 -5.21
CA SER A 149 -33.86 -4.02 -6.22
C SER A 149 -33.41 -5.43 -5.82
N SER A 150 -32.96 -5.63 -4.59
CA SER A 150 -32.74 -6.97 -4.04
C SER A 150 -33.74 -7.18 -2.91
N GLY A 151 -34.77 -8.00 -3.13
CA GLY A 151 -35.78 -8.41 -2.14
C GLY A 151 -35.24 -9.20 -0.93
N VAL A 152 -33.96 -9.01 -0.60
CA VAL A 152 -33.33 -9.49 0.63
C VAL A 152 -32.90 -8.24 1.37
N ARG A 153 -33.83 -7.65 2.11
CA ARG A 153 -33.49 -6.78 3.22
C ARG A 153 -33.01 -7.73 4.31
N ASP A 154 -31.75 -8.14 4.22
CA ASP A 154 -31.14 -8.89 5.31
C ASP A 154 -31.13 -7.90 6.48
N GLU A 155 -32.06 -8.08 7.41
CA GLU A 155 -32.14 -7.34 8.68
C GLU A 155 -30.95 -7.77 9.56
N MET A 156 -29.74 -7.49 9.08
CA MET A 156 -28.53 -7.67 9.86
C MET A 156 -28.33 -6.38 10.65
N PRO A 157 -28.25 -6.47 12.00
CA PRO A 157 -27.97 -5.30 12.82
C PRO A 157 -26.63 -4.71 12.36
N SER A 158 -26.55 -3.38 12.31
CA SER A 158 -25.31 -2.65 12.06
C SER A 158 -24.29 -2.97 13.17
N GLN A 159 -23.59 -4.09 13.05
CA GLN A 159 -22.33 -4.29 13.76
C GLN A 159 -21.45 -3.13 13.32
N GLY A 160 -21.10 -2.26 14.28
CA GLY A 160 -20.43 -0.99 14.02
C GLY A 160 -19.36 -1.13 12.94
N TRP A 161 -19.42 -0.23 11.95
CA TRP A 161 -18.61 -0.29 10.74
C TRP A 161 -17.13 -0.48 11.09
N LYS A 162 -16.56 -1.63 10.71
CA LYS A 162 -15.13 -1.91 10.91
C LYS A 162 -14.42 -1.85 9.57
N THR A 163 -13.52 -0.89 9.43
CA THR A 163 -12.64 -0.80 8.27
C THR A 163 -11.57 -1.88 8.33
N CYS A 164 -11.07 -2.29 7.17
CA CYS A 164 -10.04 -3.33 7.04
C CYS A 164 -8.64 -2.83 7.40
N ALA A 165 -8.46 -1.51 7.47
CA ALA A 165 -7.26 -0.82 7.90
C ALA A 165 -7.61 0.60 8.40
N PRO A 166 -6.70 1.28 9.12
CA PRO A 166 -6.90 2.67 9.54
C PRO A 166 -7.05 3.60 8.33
N ILE A 167 -8.02 4.51 8.38
CA ILE A 167 -8.16 5.57 7.37
C ILE A 167 -7.43 6.81 7.87
N LEU A 168 -6.45 7.29 7.10
CA LEU A 168 -5.72 8.51 7.41
C LEU A 168 -5.83 9.49 6.24
N GLN A 169 -6.15 10.75 6.54
CA GLN A 169 -6.23 11.83 5.55
C GLN A 169 -5.03 12.79 5.63
N SER A 170 -4.26 12.72 6.72
CA SER A 170 -3.14 13.61 7.01
C SER A 170 -2.16 12.98 8.01
N GLY A 171 -1.00 13.60 8.16
CA GLY A 171 0.03 13.21 9.13
C GLY A 171 1.18 12.44 8.49
N PRO A 172 2.21 12.08 9.27
CA PRO A 172 3.52 11.70 8.74
C PRO A 172 3.50 10.52 7.75
N LEU A 173 2.59 9.56 7.93
CA LEU A 173 2.44 8.44 6.99
C LEU A 173 1.89 8.89 5.63
N VAL A 174 0.87 9.75 5.64
CA VAL A 174 0.26 10.30 4.42
C VAL A 174 1.22 11.25 3.72
N ASP A 175 1.95 12.06 4.48
CA ASP A 175 2.95 12.99 3.94
C ASP A 175 4.07 12.22 3.20
N ARG A 176 4.56 11.10 3.75
CA ARG A 176 5.53 10.23 3.07
C ARG A 176 4.98 9.63 1.76
N ILE A 177 3.72 9.19 1.75
CA ILE A 177 3.07 8.66 0.54
C ILE A 177 2.95 9.76 -0.53
N ARG A 178 2.52 10.96 -0.14
CA ARG A 178 2.40 12.11 -1.05
C ARG A 178 3.76 12.51 -1.62
N ALA A 179 4.79 12.60 -0.78
CA ALA A 179 6.15 12.89 -1.21
C ALA A 179 6.64 11.85 -2.23
N ARG A 180 6.49 10.54 -1.94
CA ARG A 180 6.87 9.45 -2.86
C ARG A 180 6.16 9.56 -4.21
N ILE A 181 4.84 9.78 -4.20
CA ILE A 181 4.04 9.92 -5.43
C ILE A 181 4.42 11.17 -6.21
N ALA A 182 4.63 12.30 -5.52
CA ALA A 182 5.04 13.55 -6.15
C ALA A 182 6.39 13.36 -6.86
N LEU A 183 7.37 12.76 -6.18
CA LEU A 183 8.68 12.45 -6.73
C LEU A 183 8.60 11.55 -7.97
N ARG A 184 7.77 10.51 -7.93
CA ARG A 184 7.48 9.65 -9.10
C ARG A 184 6.85 10.43 -10.26
N ALA A 185 6.04 11.43 -9.95
CA ALA A 185 5.42 12.31 -10.94
C ALA A 185 6.38 13.36 -11.53
N GLY A 186 7.65 13.37 -11.12
CA GLY A 186 8.58 14.47 -11.41
C GLY A 186 8.17 15.79 -10.74
N ILE A 187 7.22 15.73 -9.79
CA ILE A 187 6.83 16.85 -8.95
C ILE A 187 7.64 16.73 -7.67
N THR A 188 8.75 17.45 -7.58
CA THR A 188 9.25 17.75 -6.25
C THR A 188 8.29 18.72 -5.57
N GLU A 189 7.89 18.47 -4.31
CA GLU A 189 6.93 19.34 -3.61
C GLU A 189 7.29 20.82 -3.80
N PRO A 190 6.35 21.68 -4.26
CA PRO A 190 6.64 23.09 -4.55
C PRO A 190 7.28 23.80 -3.35
N GLU A 191 6.76 23.58 -2.14
CA GLU A 191 7.26 24.25 -0.94
C GLU A 191 8.64 23.80 -0.47
N ILE A 192 9.11 22.59 -0.81
CA ILE A 192 10.45 22.11 -0.39
C ILE A 192 11.50 22.53 -1.41
N MET A 193 11.18 22.54 -2.71
CA MET A 193 12.08 23.07 -3.74
C MET A 193 12.17 24.60 -3.76
N GLU A 194 11.12 25.31 -3.34
CA GLU A 194 11.16 26.76 -3.16
C GLU A 194 11.95 27.19 -1.91
N ARG A 195 12.14 26.28 -0.93
CA ARG A 195 13.02 26.54 0.20
C ARG A 195 14.47 26.55 -0.28
N PRO A 196 15.36 27.33 0.37
CA PRO A 196 16.76 27.35 0.01
C PRO A 196 17.39 25.96 0.11
N GLN A 197 17.69 25.35 -1.03
CA GLN A 197 18.41 24.07 -1.12
C GLN A 197 19.91 24.25 -1.40
N GLY A 198 20.36 25.48 -1.66
CA GLY A 198 21.76 25.79 -1.96
C GLY A 198 22.69 25.77 -0.75
N GLY A 199 23.96 26.14 -0.97
CA GLY A 199 24.94 26.29 0.10
C GLY A 199 25.67 25.00 0.50
N PRO A 200 26.39 25.00 1.64
CA PRO A 200 27.10 23.85 2.14
C PRO A 200 26.12 22.70 2.43
N LEU A 201 26.54 21.49 2.09
CA LEU A 201 25.79 20.26 2.35
C LEU A 201 26.62 19.44 3.34
N SER A 202 26.03 19.13 4.48
CA SER A 202 26.59 18.18 5.44
C SER A 202 25.69 16.96 5.47
N GLY A 203 26.28 15.77 5.46
CA GLY A 203 25.49 14.55 5.49
C GLY A 203 26.34 13.33 5.24
N LYS A 204 25.76 12.19 5.56
CA LYS A 204 26.43 10.89 5.46
C LYS A 204 25.39 9.80 5.22
N VAL A 205 25.73 8.89 4.31
CA VAL A 205 25.04 7.61 4.22
C VAL A 205 25.65 6.68 5.27
N GLU A 206 24.81 6.20 6.18
CA GLU A 206 25.25 5.40 7.33
C GLU A 206 25.00 3.90 7.11
N TRP A 207 23.94 3.57 6.36
CA TRP A 207 23.62 2.21 5.98
C TRP A 207 23.17 2.17 4.52
N VAL A 208 23.63 1.15 3.80
CA VAL A 208 23.23 0.91 2.42
C VAL A 208 23.35 -0.58 2.12
N ASP A 209 22.26 -1.13 1.59
CA ASP A 209 22.23 -2.45 1.00
C ASP A 209 21.49 -2.41 -0.35
N ARG A 210 21.15 -3.57 -0.90
CA ARG A 210 20.50 -3.67 -2.21
C ARG A 210 19.03 -3.26 -2.20
N ALA A 211 18.42 -3.00 -1.05
CA ALA A 211 17.02 -2.63 -0.91
C ALA A 211 16.81 -1.35 -0.10
N VAL A 212 17.72 -1.01 0.82
CA VAL A 212 17.52 0.04 1.80
C VAL A 212 18.74 0.94 1.90
N LEU A 213 18.50 2.25 2.00
CA LEU A 213 19.51 3.27 2.28
C LEU A 213 19.06 4.13 3.45
N SER A 214 19.97 4.41 4.39
CA SER A 214 19.71 5.26 5.54
C SER A 214 20.86 6.22 5.79
N GLY A 215 20.55 7.39 6.31
CA GLY A 215 21.56 8.38 6.68
C GLY A 215 20.94 9.68 7.13
N TRP A 216 21.70 10.76 6.98
CA TRP A 216 21.23 12.10 7.27
C TRP A 216 21.85 13.13 6.31
N ALA A 217 21.13 14.23 6.12
CA ALA A 217 21.58 15.37 5.31
C ALA A 217 21.01 16.68 5.88
N TRP A 218 21.85 17.71 5.92
CA TRP A 218 21.59 18.98 6.59
C TRP A 218 22.24 20.15 5.84
N LEU A 219 21.57 21.29 5.87
CA LEU A 219 22.06 22.56 5.34
C LEU A 219 22.45 23.48 6.49
N PRO A 220 23.76 23.67 6.78
CA PRO A 220 24.18 24.55 7.87
C PRO A 220 23.66 25.99 7.75
N ASP A 221 23.59 26.52 6.52
CA ASP A 221 23.11 27.88 6.25
C ASP A 221 21.59 28.02 6.41
N HIS A 222 20.87 26.89 6.39
CA HIS A 222 19.42 26.81 6.50
C HIS A 222 19.03 25.68 7.46
N PRO A 223 19.32 25.84 8.77
CA PRO A 223 19.46 24.72 9.70
C PRO A 223 18.18 23.94 9.97
N ASP A 224 17.01 24.52 9.72
CA ASP A 224 15.70 23.86 9.89
C ASP A 224 15.07 23.41 8.57
N VAL A 225 15.77 23.61 7.44
CA VAL A 225 15.28 23.20 6.11
C VAL A 225 15.69 21.76 5.84
N PRO A 226 14.73 20.87 5.51
CA PRO A 226 15.06 19.50 5.14
C PRO A 226 15.66 19.45 3.73
N VAL A 227 16.59 18.52 3.54
CA VAL A 227 17.30 18.34 2.26
C VAL A 227 16.54 17.35 1.37
N VAL A 228 16.29 17.72 0.12
CA VAL A 228 15.82 16.76 -0.90
C VAL A 228 17.00 16.03 -1.50
N LEU A 229 16.95 14.70 -1.48
CA LEU A 229 18.00 13.80 -1.93
C LEU A 229 17.49 12.89 -3.04
N GLU A 230 18.28 12.73 -4.09
CA GLU A 230 18.12 11.72 -5.13
C GLU A 230 19.08 10.56 -4.85
N VAL A 231 18.56 9.33 -4.94
CA VAL A 231 19.34 8.11 -4.99
C VAL A 231 19.47 7.70 -6.45
N MET A 232 20.71 7.63 -6.92
CA MET A 232 21.07 7.29 -8.29
C MET A 232 21.62 5.87 -8.33
N ASP A 233 21.24 5.07 -9.32
CA ASP A 233 21.94 3.86 -9.73
C ASP A 233 22.37 3.98 -11.19
N LYS A 234 23.66 3.77 -11.49
CA LYS A 234 24.22 3.86 -12.85
C LYS A 234 23.83 5.14 -13.61
N GLY A 235 23.70 6.26 -12.89
CA GLY A 235 23.31 7.56 -13.47
C GLY A 235 21.80 7.76 -13.68
N THR A 236 20.95 6.83 -13.25
CA THR A 236 19.48 6.97 -13.27
C THR A 236 18.95 7.18 -11.85
N ILE A 237 17.98 8.08 -11.67
CA ILE A 237 17.31 8.27 -10.38
C ILE A 237 16.44 7.03 -10.09
N VAL A 238 16.78 6.28 -9.03
CA VAL A 238 16.02 5.10 -8.59
C VAL A 238 15.11 5.38 -7.39
N ALA A 239 15.42 6.43 -6.63
CA ALA A 239 14.53 6.93 -5.58
C ALA A 239 14.81 8.42 -5.34
N VAL A 240 13.83 9.12 -4.78
CA VAL A 240 14.03 10.45 -4.21
C VAL A 240 13.46 10.43 -2.80
N THR A 241 14.06 11.18 -1.89
CA THR A 241 13.65 11.26 -0.49
C THR A 241 13.88 12.65 0.06
N VAL A 242 13.20 12.94 1.17
CA VAL A 242 13.48 14.11 1.99
C VAL A 242 14.15 13.65 3.28
N ALA A 243 15.16 14.39 3.73
CA ALA A 243 15.81 14.19 5.01
C ALA A 243 15.08 15.00 6.09
N ASP A 244 13.94 14.49 6.57
CA ASP A 244 13.01 15.14 7.51
C ASP A 244 12.69 14.29 8.75
N GLN A 245 13.26 13.08 8.83
CA GLN A 245 12.99 12.18 9.95
C GLN A 245 13.74 12.65 11.19
N PHE A 246 13.02 12.64 12.31
CA PHE A 246 13.58 13.04 13.60
C PHE A 246 14.56 12.00 14.13
N ARG A 247 15.73 12.45 14.53
CA ARG A 247 16.72 11.66 15.25
C ARG A 247 17.30 12.47 16.41
N SER A 248 17.20 11.91 17.62
CA SER A 248 17.59 12.60 18.85
C SER A 248 19.09 12.82 18.96
N ASP A 249 19.89 11.93 18.37
CA ASP A 249 21.34 12.06 18.26
C ASP A 249 21.76 13.21 17.35
N LEU A 250 21.07 13.41 16.20
CA LEU A 250 21.33 14.55 15.31
C LEU A 250 21.06 15.88 16.03
N ARG A 251 19.94 15.98 16.75
CA ARG A 251 19.62 17.18 17.55
C ARG A 251 20.70 17.45 18.61
N ARG A 252 21.13 16.41 19.31
CA ARG A 252 22.19 16.51 20.33
C ARG A 252 23.55 16.88 19.74
N ALA A 253 23.81 16.52 18.50
CA ALA A 253 25.01 16.90 17.75
C ALA A 253 24.94 18.33 17.18
N GLY A 254 23.85 19.08 17.42
CA GLY A 254 23.67 20.45 16.94
C GLY A 254 23.25 20.54 15.47
N ILE A 255 22.75 19.44 14.90
CA ILE A 255 22.25 19.39 13.52
C ILE A 255 20.80 19.85 13.54
N GLY A 256 20.60 21.16 13.39
CA GLY A 256 19.30 21.81 13.27
C GLY A 256 18.30 21.44 14.37
N ASN A 257 17.06 21.18 13.98
CA ASN A 257 15.99 20.73 14.87
C ASN A 257 15.98 19.20 15.10
N GLY A 258 16.91 18.47 14.48
CA GLY A 258 16.99 17.01 14.53
C GLY A 258 16.19 16.26 13.47
N HIS A 259 15.41 16.95 12.63
CA HIS A 259 14.66 16.39 11.50
C HIS A 259 15.48 16.41 10.22
N HIS A 260 16.58 15.66 10.23
CA HIS A 260 17.56 15.65 9.14
C HIS A 260 17.96 14.24 8.72
N ALA A 261 17.26 13.22 9.22
CA ALA A 261 17.51 11.85 8.85
C ALA A 261 16.66 11.44 7.64
N PHE A 262 17.15 10.49 6.85
CA PHE A 262 16.40 9.83 5.80
C PHE A 262 16.54 8.32 5.94
N HIS A 263 15.49 7.62 5.51
CA HIS A 263 15.44 6.18 5.38
C HIS A 263 14.59 5.87 4.15
N VAL A 264 15.20 5.19 3.18
CA VAL A 264 14.62 4.93 1.86
C VAL A 264 14.67 3.44 1.60
N GLU A 265 13.50 2.86 1.40
CA GLU A 265 13.36 1.57 0.73
C GLU A 265 13.31 1.85 -0.78
N LEU A 266 14.19 1.22 -1.55
CA LEU A 266 14.19 1.30 -3.00
C LEU A 266 12.88 0.68 -3.52
N PRO A 267 12.18 1.35 -4.47
CA PRO A 267 10.94 0.79 -5.05
C PRO A 267 11.13 -0.61 -5.64
N ARG A 268 12.33 -0.88 -6.14
CA ARG A 268 12.79 -2.21 -6.53
C ARG A 268 14.17 -2.45 -5.95
N PRO A 269 14.39 -3.56 -5.21
CA PRO A 269 15.72 -3.96 -4.83
C PRO A 269 16.63 -4.13 -6.06
N LEU A 270 17.89 -3.76 -5.92
CA LEU A 270 18.92 -3.88 -6.97
C LEU A 270 19.10 -5.35 -7.37
N ASP A 271 19.14 -5.62 -8.68
CA ASP A 271 19.30 -6.98 -9.20
C ASP A 271 20.63 -7.57 -8.66
N PRO A 272 20.59 -8.66 -7.90
CA PRO A 272 21.79 -9.29 -7.38
C PRO A 272 22.76 -9.70 -8.48
N ARG A 273 22.29 -10.00 -9.69
CA ARG A 273 23.09 -10.52 -10.81
C ARG A 273 23.80 -9.43 -11.60
N GLU A 274 23.46 -8.17 -11.38
CA GLU A 274 24.13 -7.05 -12.02
C GLU A 274 25.05 -6.32 -11.04
N PRO A 275 26.15 -5.72 -11.53
CA PRO A 275 26.87 -4.73 -10.77
C PRO A 275 26.01 -3.46 -10.65
N HIS A 276 26.07 -2.78 -9.52
CA HIS A 276 25.35 -1.52 -9.28
C HIS A 276 26.25 -0.49 -8.61
N GLU A 277 25.95 0.79 -8.82
CA GLU A 277 26.68 1.90 -8.23
C GLU A 277 25.69 2.95 -7.71
N LEU A 278 25.52 2.98 -6.39
CA LEU A 278 24.59 3.89 -5.74
C LEU A 278 25.26 5.21 -5.34
N THR A 279 24.65 6.32 -5.74
CA THR A 279 25.04 7.66 -5.32
C THR A 279 23.86 8.39 -4.72
N VAL A 280 24.00 8.91 -3.51
CA VAL A 280 23.01 9.81 -2.89
C VAL A 280 23.49 11.25 -3.07
N ARG A 281 22.67 12.09 -3.68
CA ARG A 281 23.00 13.50 -3.96
C ARG A 281 21.85 14.43 -3.64
N ARG A 282 22.14 15.69 -3.34
CA ARG A 282 21.13 16.73 -3.22
C ARG A 282 20.50 17.01 -4.59
N ALA A 283 19.16 17.03 -4.65
CA ALA A 283 18.42 17.19 -5.90
C ALA A 283 18.69 18.53 -6.59
N ALA A 284 18.88 19.61 -5.81
CA ALA A 284 18.98 20.97 -6.34
C ALA A 284 20.25 21.25 -7.17
N ASP A 285 21.39 20.62 -6.84
CA ASP A 285 22.67 20.90 -7.47
C ASP A 285 23.54 19.66 -7.73
N GLY A 286 23.02 18.47 -7.43
CA GLY A 286 23.71 17.21 -7.65
C GLY A 286 24.88 16.96 -6.69
N LYS A 287 25.06 17.78 -5.63
CA LYS A 287 26.14 17.60 -4.67
C LYS A 287 25.95 16.30 -3.89
N THR A 288 26.96 15.44 -3.92
CA THR A 288 26.90 14.09 -3.33
C THR A 288 27.07 14.12 -1.81
N LEU A 289 26.40 13.21 -1.10
CA LEU A 289 26.65 12.97 0.31
C LEU A 289 27.98 12.25 0.53
N ASN A 290 28.57 12.43 1.71
CA ASN A 290 29.81 11.75 2.07
C ASN A 290 29.60 10.22 2.10
N GLY A 291 30.58 9.50 1.55
CA GLY A 291 30.57 8.04 1.45
C GLY A 291 30.09 7.51 0.11
N CYS A 292 29.54 8.35 -0.77
CA CYS A 292 29.19 7.96 -2.13
C CYS A 292 30.41 8.00 -3.08
N PRO A 293 30.44 7.16 -4.14
CA PRO A 293 29.45 6.14 -4.48
C PRO A 293 29.64 4.81 -3.71
N PHE A 294 28.60 3.99 -3.66
CA PHE A 294 28.61 2.63 -3.11
C PHE A 294 28.48 1.59 -4.22
N SER A 295 29.47 0.71 -4.34
CA SER A 295 29.50 -0.31 -5.39
C SER A 295 29.02 -1.67 -4.88
N PHE A 296 28.12 -2.29 -5.63
CA PHE A 296 27.69 -3.67 -5.41
C PHE A 296 28.15 -4.52 -6.59
N SER A 297 28.88 -5.61 -6.31
CA SER A 297 29.29 -6.56 -7.35
C SER A 297 28.16 -7.55 -7.66
N ALA A 298 28.05 -7.95 -8.92
CA ALA A 298 27.17 -9.04 -9.33
C ALA A 298 27.44 -10.31 -8.50
N ILE A 299 26.38 -10.86 -7.93
CA ILE A 299 26.35 -12.14 -7.25
C ILE A 299 26.05 -13.19 -8.33
N ALA A 300 27.04 -14.03 -8.64
CA ALA A 300 26.81 -15.18 -9.48
C ALA A 300 25.84 -16.13 -8.77
N PRO A 301 24.74 -16.58 -9.41
CA PRO A 301 23.89 -17.59 -8.81
C PRO A 301 24.71 -18.85 -8.51
N SER A 302 24.40 -19.50 -7.39
CA SER A 302 24.94 -20.84 -7.11
C SER A 302 24.63 -21.77 -8.29
N SER A 303 25.55 -22.68 -8.61
CA SER A 303 25.34 -23.74 -9.60
C SER A 303 24.06 -24.57 -9.35
N ALA A 304 23.51 -24.54 -8.13
CA ALA A 304 22.27 -25.22 -7.78
C ALA A 304 20.97 -24.53 -8.25
N LEU A 305 21.02 -23.24 -8.61
CA LEU A 305 19.86 -22.47 -9.08
C LEU A 305 19.88 -22.22 -10.60
N THR A 306 20.98 -22.51 -11.27
CA THR A 306 21.14 -22.32 -12.72
C THR A 306 20.40 -23.37 -13.54
N ASP A 307 20.06 -24.52 -12.95
CA ASP A 307 19.23 -25.57 -13.57
C ASP A 307 17.71 -25.31 -13.43
N LEU A 308 17.28 -24.27 -12.70
CA LEU A 308 15.86 -23.96 -12.53
C LEU A 308 15.35 -23.12 -13.71
N ASP A 309 14.88 -23.79 -14.76
CA ASP A 309 14.29 -23.14 -15.93
C ASP A 309 12.83 -22.71 -15.66
N LEU A 310 12.69 -21.53 -15.06
CA LEU A 310 11.39 -20.92 -14.76
C LEU A 310 10.56 -20.64 -16.03
N ALA A 311 11.18 -20.45 -17.19
CA ALA A 311 10.46 -20.22 -18.45
C ALA A 311 9.80 -21.51 -18.92
N ALA A 312 10.53 -22.63 -18.90
CA ALA A 312 9.98 -23.96 -19.20
C ALA A 312 8.86 -24.37 -18.23
N MET A 313 8.93 -23.95 -16.96
CA MET A 313 7.87 -24.21 -15.97
C MET A 313 6.57 -23.41 -16.22
N ILE A 314 6.62 -22.34 -17.04
CA ILE A 314 5.50 -21.45 -17.31
C ILE A 314 4.94 -21.67 -18.73
N GLU A 315 5.78 -22.04 -19.71
CA GLU A 315 5.36 -22.18 -21.12
C GLU A 315 4.28 -23.25 -21.36
N GLU A 316 4.24 -24.32 -20.54
CA GLU A 316 3.24 -25.40 -20.66
C GLU A 316 2.15 -25.40 -19.57
N ALA A 317 2.23 -24.49 -18.59
CA ALA A 317 1.36 -24.49 -17.41
C ALA A 317 0.11 -23.62 -17.59
N ASP A 318 -1.04 -24.10 -17.12
CA ASP A 318 -2.23 -23.25 -17.00
C ASP A 318 -2.11 -22.24 -15.83
N LEU A 319 -3.01 -21.25 -15.77
CA LEU A 319 -2.95 -20.20 -14.74
C LEU A 319 -3.01 -20.79 -13.29
N PRO A 320 -3.88 -21.78 -12.99
CA PRO A 320 -3.85 -22.49 -11.70
C PRO A 320 -2.52 -23.17 -11.37
N GLU A 321 -1.87 -23.81 -12.34
CA GLU A 321 -0.60 -24.51 -12.15
C GLU A 321 0.55 -23.52 -11.95
N THR A 322 0.55 -22.43 -12.71
CA THR A 322 1.47 -21.30 -12.54
C THR A 322 1.38 -20.71 -11.13
N LEU A 323 0.17 -20.51 -10.60
CA LEU A 323 -0.05 -20.03 -9.23
C LEU A 323 0.48 -21.00 -8.17
N ARG A 324 0.34 -22.31 -8.37
CA ARG A 324 0.91 -23.32 -7.45
C ARG A 324 2.43 -23.32 -7.46
N VAL A 325 3.05 -23.14 -8.63
CA VAL A 325 4.52 -23.01 -8.75
C VAL A 325 4.99 -21.77 -7.99
N LEU A 326 4.31 -20.64 -8.15
CA LEU A 326 4.61 -19.40 -7.41
C LEU A 326 4.46 -19.60 -5.89
N GLU A 327 3.33 -20.15 -5.42
CA GLU A 327 3.14 -20.46 -4.00
C GLU A 327 4.22 -21.41 -3.45
N TRP A 328 4.66 -22.37 -4.26
CA TRP A 328 5.73 -23.29 -3.86
C TRP A 328 7.07 -22.55 -3.74
N LEU A 329 7.41 -21.71 -4.71
CA LEU A 329 8.63 -20.88 -4.68
C LEU A 329 8.64 -19.92 -3.49
N GLU A 330 7.52 -19.25 -3.20
CA GLU A 330 7.36 -18.40 -2.02
C GLU A 330 7.63 -19.19 -0.73
N ARG A 331 7.10 -20.41 -0.61
CA ARG A 331 7.38 -21.28 0.55
C ARG A 331 8.85 -21.68 0.63
N GLN A 332 9.52 -21.94 -0.49
CA GLN A 332 10.96 -22.23 -0.48
C GLN A 332 11.79 -21.01 -0.10
N ALA A 333 11.41 -19.82 -0.57
CA ALA A 333 12.05 -18.56 -0.17
C ALA A 333 11.94 -18.34 1.35
N VAL A 334 10.77 -18.56 1.93
CA VAL A 334 10.57 -18.50 3.40
C VAL A 334 11.45 -19.51 4.14
N LYS A 335 11.56 -20.75 3.66
CA LYS A 335 12.42 -21.78 4.28
C LYS A 335 13.90 -21.40 4.19
N LEU A 336 14.34 -20.85 3.06
CA LEU A 336 15.71 -20.39 2.87
C LEU A 336 16.00 -19.22 3.82
N HIS A 337 15.10 -18.24 3.90
CA HIS A 337 15.20 -17.11 4.81
C HIS A 337 15.32 -17.57 6.28
N ALA A 338 14.45 -18.51 6.71
CA ALA A 338 14.51 -19.09 8.05
C ALA A 338 15.85 -19.80 8.33
N ARG A 339 16.43 -20.48 7.33
CA ARG A 339 17.76 -21.11 7.45
C ARG A 339 18.89 -20.08 7.50
N MET A 340 18.79 -18.97 6.76
CA MET A 340 19.79 -17.90 6.79
C MET A 340 19.82 -17.20 8.15
N VAL A 341 18.64 -16.90 8.73
CA VAL A 341 18.52 -16.30 10.07
C VAL A 341 19.11 -17.21 11.16
N ALA A 342 19.05 -18.53 10.99
CA ALA A 342 19.66 -19.49 11.92
C ALA A 342 21.21 -19.55 11.83
N ILE A 343 21.81 -19.02 10.75
CA ILE A 343 23.26 -19.06 10.50
C ILE A 343 23.95 -17.78 11.02
N ASP A 344 23.25 -16.64 11.09
CA ASP A 344 23.79 -15.39 11.66
C ASP A 344 22.73 -14.65 12.50
N PRO A 345 22.67 -14.88 13.83
CA PRO A 345 21.66 -14.30 14.70
C PRO A 345 21.87 -12.80 14.98
N ALA A 346 23.01 -12.21 14.62
CA ALA A 346 23.37 -10.84 15.00
C ALA A 346 22.77 -9.74 14.10
N ASN A 347 22.17 -10.08 12.95
CA ASN A 347 21.64 -9.10 11.99
C ASN A 347 20.09 -9.04 11.92
N SER A 348 19.39 -9.62 12.91
CA SER A 348 17.92 -9.67 12.94
C SER A 348 17.31 -8.47 13.69
N THR A 349 17.23 -7.32 13.03
CA THR A 349 16.32 -6.25 13.48
C THR A 349 15.35 -5.92 12.36
N THR A 350 14.40 -6.84 12.11
CA THR A 350 13.07 -6.60 11.52
C THR A 350 12.41 -7.95 11.24
N ALA A 351 11.76 -8.51 12.27
CA ALA A 351 10.69 -9.48 12.06
C ALA A 351 9.47 -8.97 12.84
N PRO A 352 8.28 -8.89 12.23
CA PRO A 352 7.07 -8.55 12.98
C PRO A 352 6.78 -9.69 13.96
N GLU A 353 6.69 -9.36 15.25
CA GLU A 353 6.28 -10.29 16.30
C GLU A 353 4.96 -10.95 15.91
N THR A 354 5.01 -12.24 15.57
CA THR A 354 3.82 -13.05 15.50
C THR A 354 3.34 -13.24 16.93
N VAL A 355 2.29 -12.53 17.33
CA VAL A 355 1.60 -12.74 18.60
C VAL A 355 0.97 -14.13 18.56
N ILE A 356 1.73 -15.14 18.98
CA ILE A 356 1.19 -16.45 19.33
C ILE A 356 0.42 -16.24 20.63
N THR A 357 -0.90 -16.10 20.54
CA THR A 357 -1.79 -16.22 21.68
C THR A 357 -1.65 -17.64 22.23
N ARG A 358 -0.84 -17.80 23.29
CA ARG A 358 -0.87 -19.01 24.12
C ARG A 358 -2.26 -19.09 24.75
N ASN A 359 -3.12 -19.93 24.19
CA ASN A 359 -4.35 -20.36 24.84
C ASN A 359 -4.02 -20.93 26.23
N ARG A 360 -4.35 -20.18 27.29
CA ARG A 360 -4.43 -20.75 28.64
C ARG A 360 -5.60 -21.73 28.66
N PRO A 361 -5.44 -22.95 29.18
CA PRO A 361 -6.57 -23.84 29.40
C PRO A 361 -7.53 -23.20 30.41
N GLY A 362 -8.82 -23.14 30.06
CA GLY A 362 -9.88 -22.57 30.89
C GLY A 362 -10.03 -23.30 32.23
N PRO A 363 -10.64 -22.64 33.24
CA PRO A 363 -10.80 -23.22 34.56
C PRO A 363 -11.73 -24.43 34.53
N ARG A 364 -11.35 -25.50 35.26
CA ARG A 364 -12.14 -26.73 35.39
C ARG A 364 -13.54 -26.44 35.95
N PRO A 365 -14.59 -27.13 35.47
CA PRO A 365 -15.94 -26.96 36.00
C PRO A 365 -16.03 -27.40 37.46
N ARG A 366 -16.78 -26.63 38.26
CA ARG A 366 -17.07 -26.94 39.68
C ARG A 366 -17.95 -28.19 39.79
N PRO A 367 -17.77 -29.01 40.84
CA PRO A 367 -18.61 -30.18 41.07
C PRO A 367 -20.04 -29.78 41.46
N VAL A 368 -21.00 -30.52 40.90
CA VAL A 368 -22.45 -30.39 41.15
C VAL A 368 -22.79 -30.92 42.56
N PRO A 369 -23.61 -30.23 43.38
CA PRO A 369 -23.99 -30.75 44.69
C PRO A 369 -24.96 -31.94 44.53
N ARG A 370 -24.69 -33.03 45.26
CA ARG A 370 -25.63 -34.15 45.42
C ARG A 370 -26.85 -33.67 46.22
N LEU A 371 -28.04 -33.72 45.62
CA LEU A 371 -29.29 -33.59 46.35
C LEU A 371 -29.54 -34.88 47.14
N SER A 372 -29.33 -34.79 48.45
CA SER A 372 -29.80 -35.75 49.45
C SER A 372 -31.32 -35.76 49.44
N GLY A 373 -31.93 -36.90 49.16
CA GLY A 373 -33.37 -37.08 49.28
C GLY A 373 -33.85 -37.05 50.73
N SER A 374 -35.10 -36.66 50.93
CA SER A 374 -36.00 -37.37 51.84
C SER A 374 -37.45 -36.86 51.73
N LYS A 375 -38.34 -37.84 51.60
CA LYS A 375 -39.71 -37.88 52.14
C LYS A 375 -40.80 -37.03 51.47
N LEU A 376 -41.69 -37.75 50.76
CA LEU A 376 -43.13 -37.65 51.03
C LEU A 376 -43.73 -39.07 51.03
N ALA A 377 -44.32 -39.42 52.17
CA ALA A 377 -45.25 -40.53 52.32
C ALA A 377 -46.47 -39.98 53.07
N ARG A 378 -47.65 -40.07 52.42
CA ARG A 378 -49.02 -40.01 53.00
C ARG A 378 -49.40 -38.67 53.67
N MET A 379 -50.57 -38.07 53.51
CA MET A 379 -51.94 -38.45 53.11
C MET A 379 -52.57 -37.28 52.35
#